data_AF-A0A2P4QNK0-F1
#
_entry.id   AF-A0A2P4QNK0-F1
#
_cell.length_a   1.000
_cell.length_b   1.000
_cell.length_c   1.000
_cell.angle_alpha   90.00
_cell.angle_beta   90.00
_cell.angle_gamma   90.00
#
_symmetry.space_group_name_H-M   'P 1'
#
loop_
_entity.id
_entity.type
_entity.pdbx_description
1 polymer ?
#
loop_
_entity_poly.entity_id
_entity_poly.type
_entity_poly.pdbx_seq_one_letter_code
_entity_poly.pdbx_strand_id
1 'polypeptide(L)'
;NGKDGKLPPDDKLCKCPPSNNDGGNGKENDNKDGGNGDGKAPSDNDKLKTPPANGDGNNNQDNLKTPPANGDGNLADIRKQNAADAKALQKKFDALKPDDKCNDNDVACVDNKFAQCSGGKFALSDCASGTICAALPLVLKKGTTVACTTEADRDARLKQSETNTK
;
A
#
# COMPACT_ATOMS: atom_id res chain seq x y z
N ASN A 1 40.45 28.20 26.47
CA ASN A 1 40.72 27.30 27.61
C ASN A 1 39.41 27.15 28.38
N GLY A 2 38.51 26.23 28.03
CA GLY A 2 38.73 24.81 27.78
C GLY A 2 38.65 24.06 29.11
N LYS A 3 37.90 22.96 29.10
CA LYS A 3 37.85 21.81 30.03
C LYS A 3 36.44 21.55 30.61
N ASP A 4 35.68 20.67 29.97
CA ASP A 4 35.57 19.22 30.27
C ASP A 4 34.48 19.02 31.35
N GLY A 5 33.31 18.47 31.03
CA GLY A 5 33.18 17.10 30.55
C GLY A 5 33.06 16.18 31.76
N LYS A 6 31.84 16.00 32.27
CA LYS A 6 31.55 14.96 33.26
C LYS A 6 30.20 14.31 32.96
N LEU A 7 30.26 13.29 32.12
CA LEU A 7 29.26 12.22 32.08
C LEU A 7 29.21 11.55 33.46
N PRO A 8 28.03 11.17 33.97
CA PRO A 8 27.92 10.08 34.93
C PRO A 8 28.07 8.71 34.23
N PRO A 9 28.63 7.69 34.91
CA PRO A 9 28.98 6.41 34.31
C PRO A 9 27.93 5.32 34.61
N ASP A 10 27.93 4.29 33.76
CA ASP A 10 27.53 2.87 34.02
C ASP A 10 26.06 2.62 34.40
N ASP A 11 25.36 1.54 34.05
CA ASP A 11 25.55 0.33 33.27
C ASP A 11 24.15 -0.35 33.29
N LYS A 12 23.87 -1.24 32.34
CA LYS A 12 22.74 -2.18 32.30
C LYS A 12 21.40 -1.69 31.72
N LEU A 13 21.25 -1.83 30.40
CA LEU A 13 20.01 -2.43 29.88
C LEU A 13 20.23 -3.17 28.54
N CYS A 14 20.07 -4.49 28.63
CA CYS A 14 19.74 -5.47 27.58
C CYS A 14 20.57 -5.51 26.30
N LYS A 15 21.57 -6.41 26.30
CA LYS A 15 22.04 -7.12 25.11
C LYS A 15 20.88 -7.99 24.58
N CYS A 16 20.43 -7.78 23.35
CA CYS A 16 19.65 -8.78 22.63
C CYS A 16 20.59 -9.88 22.13
N PRO A 17 20.43 -11.16 22.51
CA PRO A 17 21.08 -12.25 21.79
C PRO A 17 20.39 -12.48 20.42
N PRO A 18 21.12 -12.91 19.38
CA PRO A 18 20.52 -13.30 18.12
C PRO A 18 19.79 -14.64 18.28
N SER A 19 18.48 -14.66 18.07
CA SER A 19 17.74 -15.91 17.86
C SER A 19 17.44 -16.05 16.36
N ASN A 20 18.23 -16.93 15.75
CA ASN A 20 17.93 -17.56 14.47
C ASN A 20 16.63 -18.36 14.63
N ASN A 21 15.70 -18.24 13.67
CA ASN A 21 14.68 -19.26 13.46
C ASN A 21 14.76 -19.73 12.01
N ASP A 22 15.48 -20.82 11.85
CA ASP A 22 15.42 -21.74 10.73
C ASP A 22 14.10 -22.54 10.78
N GLY A 23 13.49 -22.71 9.60
CA GLY A 23 12.87 -23.97 9.18
C GLY A 23 11.51 -24.36 9.79
N GLY A 24 10.46 -24.31 8.97
CA GLY A 24 9.16 -24.93 9.29
C GLY A 24 8.22 -25.00 8.10
N ASN A 25 8.58 -25.81 7.10
CA ASN A 25 7.71 -26.20 5.99
C ASN A 25 6.62 -27.16 6.49
N GLY A 26 5.37 -26.71 6.54
CA GLY A 26 4.20 -27.52 6.86
C GLY A 26 3.22 -27.53 5.70
N LYS A 27 3.36 -28.52 4.81
CA LYS A 27 2.30 -28.95 3.91
C LYS A 27 1.27 -29.68 4.74
N GLU A 28 0.00 -29.40 4.50
CA GLU A 28 -1.08 -30.37 4.28
C GLU A 28 -2.40 -29.61 4.26
N ASN A 29 -3.21 -29.89 3.23
CA ASN A 29 -4.66 -29.82 3.23
C ASN A 29 -5.10 -30.60 1.98
N ASP A 30 -5.09 -31.92 2.12
CA ASP A 30 -5.82 -32.82 1.24
C ASP A 30 -7.33 -32.55 1.41
N ASN A 31 -8.00 -32.10 0.36
CA ASN A 31 -9.44 -32.27 0.26
C ASN A 31 -9.78 -32.78 -1.15
N LYS A 32 -10.00 -34.09 -1.22
CA LYS A 32 -10.48 -34.81 -2.40
C LYS A 32 -12.00 -34.96 -2.36
N ASP A 33 -12.53 -35.01 -3.57
CA ASP A 33 -13.84 -35.52 -4.01
C ASP A 33 -15.08 -34.62 -3.77
N GLY A 34 -15.95 -34.35 -4.77
CA GLY A 34 -16.15 -35.06 -6.03
C GLY A 34 -16.84 -34.23 -7.13
N GLY A 35 -16.75 -34.75 -8.37
CA GLY A 35 -17.53 -34.34 -9.55
C GLY A 35 -19.02 -34.73 -9.41
N ASN A 36 -19.93 -34.55 -10.36
CA ASN A 36 -19.90 -34.32 -11.81
C ASN A 36 -21.26 -33.71 -12.23
N GLY A 37 -21.37 -33.09 -13.41
CA GLY A 37 -22.66 -32.66 -13.94
C GLY A 37 -22.62 -31.96 -15.30
N ASP A 38 -22.46 -32.75 -16.36
CA ASP A 38 -22.64 -32.37 -17.76
C ASP A 38 -24.07 -31.89 -18.07
N GLY A 39 -24.23 -30.91 -18.97
CA GLY A 39 -25.48 -30.77 -19.71
C GLY A 39 -25.88 -29.39 -20.23
N LYS A 40 -25.46 -29.12 -21.48
CA LYS A 40 -26.30 -28.60 -22.58
C LYS A 40 -26.56 -27.08 -22.70
N ALA A 41 -26.01 -26.50 -23.77
CA ALA A 41 -26.38 -25.23 -24.39
C ALA A 41 -27.80 -25.25 -25.03
N PRO A 42 -28.38 -24.07 -25.33
CA PRO A 42 -28.40 -23.67 -26.73
C PRO A 42 -28.20 -22.17 -27.05
N SER A 43 -27.59 -21.97 -28.22
CA SER A 43 -27.57 -20.91 -29.25
C SER A 43 -28.23 -19.53 -29.09
N ASP A 44 -27.39 -18.52 -29.37
CA ASP A 44 -27.47 -17.50 -30.45
C ASP A 44 -28.74 -16.66 -30.65
N ASN A 45 -28.57 -15.33 -30.62
CA ASN A 45 -29.11 -14.45 -31.66
C ASN A 45 -28.20 -13.24 -31.91
N ASP A 46 -27.91 -13.08 -33.19
CA ASP A 46 -26.97 -12.16 -33.82
C ASP A 46 -27.61 -10.79 -34.14
N LYS A 47 -26.75 -9.79 -34.38
CA LYS A 47 -26.86 -8.75 -35.44
C LYS A 47 -27.11 -7.27 -35.07
N LEU A 48 -25.96 -6.61 -34.81
CA LEU A 48 -25.32 -5.54 -35.60
C LEU A 48 -26.02 -4.18 -35.84
N LYS A 49 -25.35 -3.10 -35.39
CA LYS A 49 -25.10 -1.91 -36.23
C LYS A 49 -23.82 -1.14 -35.83
N THR A 50 -22.83 -1.10 -36.71
CA THR A 50 -21.73 -0.10 -36.81
C THR A 50 -22.09 0.91 -37.94
N PRO A 51 -21.31 1.97 -38.32
CA PRO A 51 -19.98 2.54 -37.91
C PRO A 51 -20.05 4.12 -37.73
N PRO A 52 -18.98 4.97 -37.72
CA PRO A 52 -17.57 4.76 -38.10
C PRO A 52 -16.45 5.27 -37.16
N ALA A 53 -15.24 4.86 -37.57
CA ALA A 53 -13.94 4.97 -36.93
C ALA A 53 -13.22 6.33 -37.15
N ASN A 54 -12.21 6.61 -36.32
CA ASN A 54 -10.91 7.24 -36.60
C ASN A 54 -9.98 6.89 -35.41
N GLY A 55 -8.91 6.08 -35.57
CA GLY A 55 -7.47 6.49 -35.61
C GLY A 55 -6.95 6.85 -34.20
N ASP A 56 -5.94 6.23 -33.58
CA ASP A 56 -4.58 5.95 -34.04
C ASP A 56 -3.94 4.77 -33.25
N GLY A 57 -3.06 4.01 -33.90
CA GLY A 57 -2.46 2.77 -33.38
C GLY A 57 -1.06 2.91 -32.79
N ASN A 58 -0.71 1.95 -31.92
CA ASN A 58 0.39 1.02 -32.19
C ASN A 58 0.35 -0.15 -31.19
N ASN A 59 0.02 -1.35 -31.67
CA ASN A 59 0.15 -2.60 -30.94
C ASN A 59 1.35 -3.36 -31.51
N ASN A 60 2.33 -3.69 -30.66
CA ASN A 60 3.17 -4.85 -30.89
C ASN A 60 3.08 -5.75 -29.66
N GLN A 61 2.17 -6.72 -29.75
CA GLN A 61 2.25 -7.93 -28.95
C GLN A 61 3.16 -8.91 -29.69
N ASP A 62 4.38 -9.11 -29.20
CA ASP A 62 5.07 -10.38 -29.37
C ASP A 62 4.65 -11.28 -28.20
N ASN A 63 4.15 -12.44 -28.58
CA ASN A 63 3.63 -13.50 -27.76
C ASN A 63 4.78 -14.38 -27.23
N LEU A 64 5.02 -14.37 -25.91
CA LEU A 64 5.62 -15.52 -25.24
C LEU A 64 4.72 -15.99 -24.10
N LYS A 65 4.03 -17.09 -24.39
CA LYS A 65 3.34 -17.98 -23.45
C LYS A 65 4.24 -18.30 -22.25
N THR A 66 4.02 -17.63 -21.12
CA THR A 66 4.61 -17.97 -19.82
C THR A 66 3.51 -18.42 -18.83
N PRO A 67 3.79 -19.37 -17.92
CA PRO A 67 2.84 -19.82 -16.88
C PRO A 67 2.51 -18.68 -15.91
N PRO A 68 1.41 -18.75 -15.12
CA PRO A 68 0.97 -17.63 -14.29
C PRO A 68 1.95 -17.41 -13.14
N ALA A 69 2.75 -16.35 -13.24
CA ALA A 69 3.54 -15.83 -12.14
C ALA A 69 2.61 -14.99 -11.23
N ASN A 70 2.56 -15.35 -9.95
CA ASN A 70 1.90 -14.54 -8.95
C ASN A 70 2.63 -13.20 -8.81
N GLY A 71 2.04 -12.15 -9.37
CA GLY A 71 2.16 -10.77 -8.93
C GLY A 71 3.42 -10.00 -9.33
N ASP A 72 3.33 -9.22 -10.41
CA ASP A 72 4.01 -7.92 -10.55
C ASP A 72 3.29 -7.12 -11.63
N GLY A 73 2.69 -5.99 -11.23
CA GLY A 73 2.06 -5.07 -12.18
C GLY A 73 3.13 -4.20 -12.86
N ASN A 74 2.85 -3.69 -14.06
CA ASN A 74 3.69 -2.65 -14.66
C ASN A 74 3.88 -1.49 -13.65
N LEU A 75 5.11 -1.03 -13.45
CA LEU A 75 5.43 0.01 -12.46
C LEU A 75 4.61 1.29 -12.65
N ALA A 76 4.29 1.63 -13.91
CA ALA A 76 3.48 2.79 -14.21
C ALA A 76 2.04 2.66 -13.71
N ASP A 77 1.47 1.46 -13.85
CA ASP A 77 0.15 1.13 -13.34
C ASP A 77 0.16 1.02 -11.81
N ILE A 78 1.22 0.44 -11.23
CA ILE A 78 1.41 0.39 -9.77
C ILE A 78 1.41 1.81 -9.19
N ARG A 79 2.15 2.75 -9.78
CA ARG A 79 2.22 4.13 -9.28
C ARG A 79 0.88 4.85 -9.37
N LYS A 80 0.16 4.70 -10.49
CA LYS A 80 -1.19 5.26 -10.65
C LYS A 80 -2.15 4.70 -9.61
N GLN A 81 -2.13 3.38 -9.40
CA GLN A 81 -2.96 2.73 -8.40
C GLN A 81 -2.63 3.23 -6.99
N ASN A 82 -1.35 3.28 -6.64
CA ASN A 82 -0.91 3.76 -5.33
C ASN A 82 -1.30 5.23 -5.09
N ALA A 83 -1.30 6.08 -6.12
CA ALA A 83 -1.76 7.46 -6.01
C ALA A 83 -3.27 7.53 -5.73
N ALA A 84 -4.07 6.73 -6.43
CA ALA A 84 -5.51 6.63 -6.20
C ALA A 84 -5.81 6.11 -4.78
N ASP A 85 -5.10 5.08 -4.34
CA ASP A 85 -5.22 4.49 -3.01
C ASP A 85 -4.82 5.49 -1.92
N ALA A 86 -3.74 6.24 -2.12
CA ALA A 86 -3.30 7.28 -1.18
C ALA A 86 -4.36 8.38 -1.04
N LYS A 87 -4.93 8.84 -2.16
CA LYS A 87 -6.03 9.83 -2.14
C LYS A 87 -7.28 9.29 -1.45
N ALA A 88 -7.63 8.04 -1.71
CA ALA A 88 -8.77 7.40 -1.04
C ALA A 88 -8.52 7.25 0.46
N LEU A 89 -7.28 6.93 0.87
CA LEU A 89 -6.91 6.79 2.27
C LEU A 89 -6.93 8.13 3.00
N GLN A 90 -6.46 9.21 2.38
CA GLN A 90 -6.59 10.56 2.97
C GLN A 90 -8.06 10.94 3.20
N LYS A 91 -8.94 10.69 2.23
CA LYS A 91 -10.38 10.93 2.42
C LYS A 91 -10.99 10.12 3.56
N LYS A 92 -10.50 8.90 3.80
CA LYS A 92 -10.92 8.09 4.94
C LYS A 92 -10.45 8.72 6.25
N PHE A 93 -9.21 9.20 6.28
CA PHE A 93 -8.61 9.88 7.42
C PHE A 93 -9.34 11.16 7.80
N ASP A 94 -9.82 11.94 6.82
CA ASP A 94 -10.62 13.15 7.07
C ASP A 94 -11.93 12.88 7.85
N ALA A 95 -12.44 11.65 7.80
CA ALA A 95 -13.65 11.24 8.51
C ALA A 95 -13.36 10.69 9.92
N LEU A 96 -12.10 10.36 10.23
CA LEU A 96 -11.73 9.74 11.50
C LEU A 96 -11.65 10.77 12.63
N LYS A 97 -11.94 10.30 13.84
CA LYS A 97 -11.82 11.02 15.11
C LYS A 97 -10.90 10.25 16.05
N PRO A 98 -10.28 10.91 17.04
CA PRO A 98 -9.41 10.24 18.02
C PRO A 98 -10.10 9.10 18.78
N ASP A 99 -11.41 9.24 19.02
CA ASP A 99 -12.21 8.29 19.78
C ASP A 99 -12.78 7.13 18.98
N ASP A 100 -12.62 7.15 17.66
CA ASP A 100 -13.12 6.10 16.77
C ASP A 100 -12.45 4.76 17.11
N LYS A 101 -13.22 3.69 16.96
CA LYS A 101 -12.69 2.33 17.14
C LYS A 101 -11.75 1.99 16.00
N CYS A 102 -10.60 1.45 16.35
CA CYS A 102 -9.59 0.98 15.41
C CYS A 102 -9.04 -0.38 15.85
N ASN A 103 -8.32 -1.08 14.97
CA ASN A 103 -7.62 -2.31 15.33
C ASN A 103 -6.20 -1.99 15.76
N ASP A 104 -5.66 -2.73 16.72
CA ASP A 104 -4.30 -2.49 17.20
C ASP A 104 -3.29 -2.47 16.06
N ASN A 105 -2.39 -1.48 16.10
CA ASN A 105 -1.39 -1.18 15.08
C ASN A 105 -1.92 -0.55 13.78
N ASP A 106 -3.22 -0.28 13.65
CA ASP A 106 -3.72 0.57 12.56
C ASP A 106 -3.04 1.94 12.63
N VAL A 107 -2.61 2.44 11.48
CA VAL A 107 -1.98 3.76 11.35
C VAL A 107 -2.88 4.66 10.51
N ALA A 108 -3.10 5.87 11.00
CA ALA A 108 -3.95 6.85 10.35
C ALA A 108 -3.39 8.28 10.47
N CYS A 109 -4.02 9.19 9.75
CA CYS A 109 -3.95 10.61 10.05
C CYS A 109 -5.27 11.02 10.70
N VAL A 110 -5.21 11.70 11.84
CA VAL A 110 -6.39 12.24 12.52
C VAL A 110 -6.05 13.66 12.93
N ASP A 111 -6.86 14.64 12.51
CA ASP A 111 -6.62 16.06 12.73
C ASP A 111 -5.20 16.52 12.32
N ASN A 112 -4.71 16.02 11.18
CA ASN A 112 -3.34 16.22 10.66
C ASN A 112 -2.20 15.69 11.56
N LYS A 113 -2.52 14.94 12.62
CA LYS A 113 -1.54 14.28 13.49
C LYS A 113 -1.35 12.83 13.09
N PHE A 114 -0.15 12.30 13.33
CA PHE A 114 0.10 10.88 13.15
C PHE A 114 -0.64 10.10 14.23
N ALA A 115 -1.44 9.11 13.84
CA ALA A 115 -2.23 8.33 14.77
C ALA A 115 -1.86 6.86 14.66
N GLN A 116 -1.57 6.22 15.80
CA GLN A 116 -1.42 4.77 15.90
C GLN A 116 -2.48 4.22 16.84
N CYS A 117 -3.17 3.17 16.42
CA CYS A 117 -4.15 2.52 17.25
C CYS A 117 -3.48 1.68 18.35
N SER A 118 -3.92 1.87 19.58
CA SER A 118 -3.53 1.05 20.72
C SER A 118 -4.70 0.93 21.71
N GLY A 119 -5.09 -0.30 22.03
CA GLY A 119 -6.22 -0.56 22.93
C GLY A 119 -7.57 -0.14 22.33
N GLY A 120 -7.69 -0.18 21.00
CA GLY A 120 -8.93 0.12 20.28
C GLY A 120 -9.25 1.60 20.09
N LYS A 121 -8.30 2.51 20.37
CA LYS A 121 -8.40 3.96 20.13
C LYS A 121 -7.12 4.50 19.49
N PHE A 122 -7.23 5.63 18.79
CA PHE A 122 -6.09 6.29 18.18
C PHE A 122 -5.29 7.11 19.20
N ALA A 123 -4.03 6.76 19.39
CA ALA A 123 -3.05 7.60 20.08
C ALA A 123 -2.42 8.57 19.07
N LEU A 124 -2.66 9.87 19.26
CA LEU A 124 -2.18 10.92 18.36
C LEU A 124 -0.79 11.42 18.79
N SER A 125 0.08 11.60 17.81
CA SER A 125 1.41 12.17 17.93
C SER A 125 1.53 13.35 16.96
N ASP A 126 1.94 14.51 17.47
CA ASP A 126 2.17 15.67 16.62
C ASP A 126 3.31 15.43 15.62
N CYS A 127 3.08 15.84 14.38
CA CYS A 127 4.14 15.93 13.40
C CYS A 127 5.07 17.12 13.72
N ALA A 128 6.31 17.08 13.23
CA ALA A 128 7.24 18.19 13.40
C ALA A 128 6.66 19.50 12.85
N SER A 129 7.08 20.65 13.39
CA SER A 129 6.58 21.95 12.96
C SER A 129 6.69 22.14 11.44
N GLY A 130 5.60 22.58 10.82
CA GLY A 130 5.52 22.76 9.36
C GLY A 130 5.22 21.48 8.56
N THR A 131 4.98 20.35 9.25
CA THR A 131 4.57 19.08 8.62
C THR A 131 3.19 18.65 9.10
N ILE A 132 2.54 17.82 8.30
CA ILE A 132 1.23 17.20 8.51
C ILE A 132 1.34 15.70 8.32
N CYS A 133 0.46 14.94 8.94
CA CYS A 133 0.29 13.53 8.59
C CYS A 133 -0.41 13.42 7.23
N ALA A 134 0.15 12.61 6.32
CA ALA A 134 -0.49 12.29 5.05
C ALA A 134 -0.26 10.83 4.64
N ALA A 135 -1.20 10.28 3.86
CA ALA A 135 -0.97 9.05 3.11
C ALA A 135 -0.27 9.36 1.78
N LEU A 136 0.80 8.64 1.50
CA LEU A 136 1.71 8.86 0.39
C LEU A 136 1.84 7.58 -0.45
N PRO A 137 1.89 7.69 -1.78
CA PRO A 137 2.08 6.53 -2.65
C PRO A 137 3.49 5.93 -2.47
N LEU A 138 3.58 4.60 -2.52
CA LEU A 138 4.85 3.90 -2.71
C LEU A 138 5.26 3.94 -4.19
N VAL A 139 6.54 4.14 -4.49
CA VAL A 139 7.00 4.42 -5.86
C VAL A 139 7.46 3.17 -6.60
N LEU A 140 7.96 2.17 -5.87
CA LEU A 140 8.62 0.98 -6.41
C LEU A 140 7.88 -0.33 -6.15
N LYS A 141 6.85 -0.29 -5.30
CA LYS A 141 6.04 -1.46 -4.89
C LYS A 141 4.60 -1.02 -4.72
N LYS A 142 3.67 -1.99 -4.76
CA LYS A 142 2.25 -1.75 -4.50
C LYS A 142 2.03 -1.25 -3.07
N GLY A 143 1.09 -0.33 -2.89
CA GLY A 143 0.63 0.18 -1.60
C GLY A 143 0.95 1.65 -1.34
N THR A 144 0.65 2.05 -0.13
CA THR A 144 0.80 3.41 0.38
C THR A 144 1.58 3.38 1.69
N THR A 145 2.02 4.54 2.17
CA THR A 145 2.60 4.72 3.49
C THR A 145 1.99 5.95 4.15
N VAL A 146 1.94 5.97 5.48
CA VAL A 146 1.48 7.11 6.26
C VAL A 146 2.69 7.74 6.94
N ALA A 147 2.91 9.04 6.74
CA ALA A 147 4.07 9.73 7.30
C ALA A 147 3.78 11.21 7.55
N CYS A 148 4.54 11.82 8.45
CA CYS A 148 4.63 13.27 8.58
C CYS A 148 5.43 13.84 7.40
N THR A 149 4.83 14.74 6.63
CA THR A 149 5.47 15.45 5.51
C THR A 149 4.87 16.84 5.32
N THR A 150 5.37 17.66 4.41
CA THR A 150 4.71 18.92 4.05
C THR A 150 3.56 18.67 3.07
N GLU A 151 2.58 19.58 3.04
CA GLU A 151 1.51 19.53 2.03
C GLU A 151 2.06 19.56 0.60
N ALA A 152 3.09 20.39 0.37
CA ALA A 152 3.75 20.49 -0.93
C ALA A 152 4.42 19.16 -1.35
N ASP A 153 5.08 18.45 -0.42
CA ASP A 153 5.68 17.13 -0.71
C ASP A 153 4.61 16.07 -0.98
N ARG A 154 3.54 16.03 -0.17
CA ARG A 154 2.39 15.15 -0.40
C ARG A 154 1.86 15.33 -1.83
N ASP A 155 1.60 16.56 -2.23
CA ASP A 155 1.02 16.87 -3.54
C ASP A 155 1.98 16.56 -4.69
N ALA A 156 3.28 16.85 -4.50
CA ALA A 156 4.32 16.52 -5.47
C ALA A 156 4.40 15.00 -5.69
N ARG A 157 4.40 14.19 -4.63
CA ARG A 157 4.49 12.73 -4.71
C ARG A 157 3.24 12.09 -5.31
N LEU A 158 2.06 12.63 -4.98
CA LEU A 158 0.82 12.23 -5.63
C LEU A 158 0.89 12.50 -7.13
N LYS A 159 1.20 13.75 -7.52
CA LYS A 159 1.30 14.14 -8.93
C LYS A 159 2.31 13.29 -9.68
N GLN A 160 3.52 13.11 -9.12
CA GLN A 160 4.58 12.29 -9.70
C GLN A 160 4.11 10.86 -9.98
N SER A 161 3.37 10.27 -9.04
CA SER A 161 2.85 8.91 -9.16
C SER A 161 1.72 8.80 -10.19
N GLU A 162 0.87 9.82 -10.32
CA GLU A 162 -0.19 9.89 -11.33
C GLU A 162 0.37 10.06 -12.75
N THR A 163 1.35 10.95 -12.91
CA THR A 163 1.94 11.27 -14.21
C THR A 163 3.11 10.37 -14.60
N ASN A 164 3.53 9.47 -13.71
CA ASN A 164 4.70 8.61 -13.90
C ASN A 164 6.00 9.36 -14.21
N THR A 165 6.11 10.57 -13.68
CA THR A 165 7.30 11.41 -13.85
C THR A 165 8.37 11.04 -12.81
N LYS A 166 9.63 11.37 -13.08
CA LYS A 166 10.74 11.21 -12.13
C LYS A 166 11.12 12.58 -11.59
#